data_AF-A0A0D3BMQ4-F1
#
_entry.id   AF-A0A0D3BMQ4-F1
#
_cell.length_a   1.000
_cell.length_b   1.000
_cell.length_c   1.000
_cell.angle_alpha   90.00
_cell.angle_beta   90.00
_cell.angle_gamma   90.00
#
_symmetry.space_group_name_H-M   'P 1'
#
loop_
_entity.id
_entity.type
_entity.pdbx_description
1 polymer ?
#
loop_
_entity_poly.entity_id
_entity_poly.type
_entity_poly.pdbx_seq_one_letter_code
_entity_poly.pdbx_strand_id
1 'polypeptide(L)'
;MTHATSDGVFVDLASKKLFQAVGARIEERETQLTHESPDGLPVTLSTEEADRIFEEVARKKKGRIVGIGSVNEVARATSSYTSRRDEETVQMKVRMDRQHVRLDSLEDLLDVMVVGNPVIQRMLSERRAALGLPVRDPQESDPTLQQPSNPTDYFENM
;
A
#
# COMPACT_ATOMS: atom_id res chain seq x y z
N MET A 1 18.08 15.64 2.07
CA MET A 1 18.92 16.59 1.31
C MET A 1 18.44 18.00 1.62
N THR A 2 19.10 18.71 2.54
CA THR A 2 18.67 20.05 3.00
C THR A 2 19.82 21.06 3.08
N HIS A 3 20.85 20.94 2.23
CA HIS A 3 21.99 21.88 2.27
C HIS A 3 22.49 22.40 0.91
N ALA A 4 21.71 22.22 -0.15
CA ALA A 4 21.84 22.98 -1.38
C ALA A 4 20.54 23.76 -1.59
N THR A 5 20.63 25.08 -1.73
CA THR A 5 19.52 25.84 -2.33
C THR A 5 19.37 25.39 -3.79
N SER A 6 18.16 25.48 -4.34
CA SER A 6 17.81 25.11 -5.72
C SER A 6 18.69 25.76 -6.79
N ASP A 7 19.48 26.76 -6.41
CA ASP A 7 20.38 27.54 -7.26
C ASP A 7 21.80 26.94 -7.34
N GLY A 8 22.05 25.78 -6.74
CA GLY A 8 23.35 25.10 -6.75
C GLY A 8 24.38 25.67 -5.78
N VAL A 9 23.95 26.53 -4.84
CA VAL A 9 24.81 27.14 -3.83
C VAL A 9 24.89 26.23 -2.60
N PHE A 10 26.11 25.80 -2.27
CA PHE A 10 26.40 24.99 -1.09
C PHE A 10 26.34 25.84 0.18
N VAL A 11 25.62 25.37 1.20
CA VAL A 11 25.47 26.06 2.50
C VAL A 11 26.77 26.05 3.32
N ASP A 12 27.68 25.10 3.07
CA ASP A 12 28.90 24.88 3.84
C ASP A 12 30.11 24.55 2.93
N LEU A 13 31.30 25.03 3.31
CA LEU A 13 32.56 24.84 2.58
C LEU A 13 33.01 23.37 2.54
N ALA A 14 32.72 22.58 3.58
CA ALA A 14 33.02 21.16 3.63
C ALA A 14 32.16 20.37 2.63
N SER A 15 30.87 20.70 2.51
CA SER A 15 29.96 20.13 1.51
C SER A 15 30.41 20.46 0.08
N LYS A 16 30.83 21.70 -0.18
CA LYS A 16 31.42 22.09 -1.48
C LYS A 16 32.67 21.28 -1.81
N LYS A 17 33.57 21.09 -0.83
CA LYS A 17 34.79 20.28 -0.99
C LYS A 17 34.46 18.80 -1.24
N LEU A 18 33.46 18.24 -0.55
CA LEU A 18 33.02 16.87 -0.77
C LEU A 18 32.44 16.70 -2.18
N PHE A 19 31.60 17.63 -2.63
CA PHE A 19 31.03 17.59 -3.98
C PHE A 19 32.11 17.64 -5.06
N GLN A 20 33.09 18.53 -4.93
CA GLN A 20 34.22 18.59 -5.86
C GLN A 20 35.07 17.31 -5.84
N ALA A 21 35.30 16.72 -4.67
CA ALA A 21 36.05 15.48 -4.55
C ALA A 21 35.30 14.27 -5.16
N VAL A 22 33.97 14.21 -4.99
CA VAL A 22 33.12 13.19 -5.61
C VAL A 22 33.12 13.35 -7.13
N GLY A 23 32.96 14.57 -7.63
CA GLY A 23 33.01 14.86 -9.07
C GLY A 23 34.35 14.47 -9.71
N ALA A 24 35.47 14.82 -9.08
CA ALA A 24 36.80 14.44 -9.56
C ALA A 24 37.00 12.91 -9.58
N ARG A 25 36.47 12.19 -8.58
CA ARG A 25 36.58 10.73 -8.50
C ARG A 25 35.67 10.02 -9.50
N ILE A 26 34.52 10.60 -9.82
CA ILE A 26 33.63 10.17 -10.91
C ILE A 26 34.34 10.31 -12.25
N GLU A 27 34.90 11.49 -12.55
CA GLU A 27 35.64 11.74 -13.80
C GLU A 27 36.84 10.80 -13.95
N GLU A 28 37.58 10.55 -12.86
CA GLU A 28 38.67 9.58 -12.82
C GLU A 28 38.21 8.14 -13.13
N ARG A 29 37.03 7.73 -12.62
CA ARG A 29 36.48 6.38 -12.88
C ARG A 29 35.93 6.26 -14.30
N GLU A 30 35.28 7.29 -14.83
CA GLU A 30 34.81 7.31 -16.22
C GLU A 30 35.98 7.22 -17.20
N THR A 31 37.05 7.98 -16.98
CA THR A 31 38.26 7.90 -17.81
C THR A 31 38.96 6.54 -17.74
N GLN A 32 38.98 5.88 -16.57
CA GLN A 32 39.48 4.51 -16.44
C GLN A 32 38.63 3.51 -17.23
N LEU A 33 37.30 3.60 -17.13
CA LEU A 33 36.37 2.72 -17.84
C LEU A 33 36.42 2.93 -19.36
N THR A 34 36.63 4.16 -19.82
CA THR A 34 36.85 4.45 -21.24
C THR A 34 38.16 3.85 -21.76
N HIS A 35 39.20 3.75 -20.93
CA HIS A 35 40.46 3.11 -21.31
C HIS A 35 40.39 1.57 -21.24
N GLU A 36 39.53 1.00 -20.39
CA GLU A 36 39.23 -0.44 -20.37
C GLU A 36 38.21 -0.86 -21.45
N SER A 37 37.42 0.08 -21.98
CA SER A 37 36.47 -0.19 -23.05
C SER A 37 37.20 -0.35 -24.39
N PRO A 38 37.10 -1.51 -25.07
CA PRO A 38 37.75 -1.74 -26.36
C PRO A 38 37.20 -0.84 -27.48
N ASP A 39 36.02 -0.21 -27.26
CA ASP A 39 35.34 0.64 -28.22
C ASP A 39 35.70 2.14 -28.06
N GLY A 40 36.47 2.52 -27.04
CA GLY A 40 36.89 3.91 -26.78
C GLY A 40 35.75 4.89 -26.52
N LEU A 41 34.54 4.37 -26.28
CA LEU A 41 33.35 5.18 -26.01
C LEU A 41 33.37 5.69 -24.56
N PRO A 42 32.88 6.93 -24.32
CA PRO A 42 32.71 7.45 -22.97
C PRO A 42 31.71 6.58 -22.20
N VAL A 43 32.18 5.94 -21.13
CA VAL A 43 31.34 5.09 -20.27
C VAL A 43 30.72 6.00 -19.21
N THR A 44 29.42 6.20 -19.28
CA THR A 44 28.68 6.90 -18.23
C THR A 44 28.56 6.00 -17.02
N LEU A 45 28.98 6.47 -15.84
CA LEU A 45 28.84 5.70 -14.60
C LEU A 45 27.39 5.38 -14.27
N SER A 46 27.17 4.16 -13.79
CA SER A 46 25.88 3.78 -13.22
C SER A 46 25.63 4.52 -11.91
N THR A 47 24.35 4.74 -11.56
CA THR A 47 23.94 5.33 -10.28
C THR A 47 24.53 4.58 -9.08
N GLU A 48 24.67 3.25 -9.18
CA GLU A 48 25.27 2.41 -8.12
C GLU A 48 26.77 2.67 -7.94
N GLU A 49 27.48 2.98 -9.02
CA GLU A 49 28.92 3.25 -8.99
C GLU A 49 29.20 4.66 -8.46
N ALA A 50 28.37 5.63 -8.83
CA ALA A 50 28.40 6.98 -8.26
C ALA A 50 28.14 6.96 -6.74
N ASP A 51 27.19 6.13 -6.28
CA ASP A 51 26.92 5.92 -4.86
C ASP A 51 28.14 5.31 -4.14
N ARG A 52 28.80 4.31 -4.75
CA ARG A 52 30.02 3.70 -4.21
C ARG A 52 31.16 4.73 -4.09
N ILE A 53 31.28 5.66 -5.04
CA ILE A 53 32.27 6.74 -5.01
C ILE A 53 31.94 7.73 -3.89
N PHE A 54 30.67 8.09 -3.72
CA PHE A 54 30.24 8.94 -2.61
C PHE A 54 30.63 8.34 -1.26
N GLU A 55 30.44 7.03 -1.07
CA GLU A 55 30.85 6.29 0.13
C GLU A 55 32.37 6.18 0.34
N GLU A 56 33.15 6.21 -0.74
CA GLU A 56 34.62 6.20 -0.69
C GLU A 56 35.17 7.57 -0.28
N VAL A 57 34.57 8.64 -0.81
CA VAL A 57 35.01 10.03 -0.62
C VAL A 57 34.44 10.63 0.67
N ALA A 58 33.21 10.26 1.06
CA ALA A 58 32.65 10.60 2.35
C ALA A 58 33.37 9.77 3.43
N ARG A 59 34.09 10.44 4.33
CA ARG A 59 34.85 9.79 5.42
C ARG A 59 34.01 8.73 6.13
N LYS A 60 34.33 7.45 5.92
CA LYS A 60 33.82 6.31 6.71
C LYS A 60 34.26 6.46 8.17
N LYS A 61 33.41 7.03 9.02
CA LYS A 61 33.64 7.03 10.47
C LYS A 61 33.01 5.75 11.04
N LYS A 62 33.85 4.74 11.35
CA LYS A 62 33.50 3.51 12.11
C LYS A 62 32.03 3.03 11.96
N GLY A 63 31.64 2.60 10.75
CA GLY A 63 30.34 1.96 10.52
C GLY A 63 29.12 2.90 10.59
N ARG A 64 29.32 4.22 10.59
CA ARG A 64 28.23 5.20 10.52
C ARG A 64 28.47 6.14 9.36
N ILE A 65 27.73 5.91 8.27
CA ILE A 65 27.57 6.90 7.20
C ILE A 65 26.92 8.12 7.83
N VAL A 66 27.71 9.17 8.02
CA VAL A 66 27.19 10.45 8.51
C VAL A 66 26.63 11.18 7.29
N GLY A 67 25.32 11.14 7.18
CA GLY A 67 24.56 11.99 6.27
C GLY A 67 23.99 11.25 5.07
N ILE A 68 22.68 11.00 5.16
CA ILE A 68 21.77 10.62 4.06
C ILE A 68 21.90 9.15 3.66
N GLY A 69 20.95 8.33 4.13
CA GLY A 69 20.79 6.95 3.67
C GLY A 69 20.64 6.88 2.16
N SER A 70 21.10 5.78 1.56
CA SER A 70 21.09 5.60 0.11
C SER A 70 19.66 5.73 -0.45
N VAL A 71 19.53 6.11 -1.72
CA VAL A 71 18.22 6.24 -2.40
C VAL A 71 17.39 4.95 -2.25
N ASN A 72 18.05 3.79 -2.22
CA ASN A 72 17.42 2.50 -1.98
C ASN A 72 16.85 2.34 -0.54
N GLU A 73 17.48 2.93 0.47
CA GLU A 73 16.95 2.95 1.84
C GLU A 73 15.72 3.86 1.93
N VAL A 74 15.72 5.00 1.22
CA VAL A 74 14.54 5.87 1.10
C VAL A 74 13.41 5.12 0.39
N ALA A 75 13.68 4.42 -0.72
CA ALA A 75 12.68 3.63 -1.41
C ALA A 75 12.11 2.50 -0.52
N ARG A 76 12.97 1.79 0.22
CA ARG A 76 12.54 0.75 1.17
C ARG A 76 11.75 1.30 2.34
N ALA A 77 12.12 2.46 2.89
CA ALA A 77 11.38 3.11 3.96
C ALA A 77 10.01 3.60 3.47
N THR A 78 9.95 4.15 2.26
CA THR A 78 8.70 4.61 1.63
C THR A 78 7.79 3.43 1.32
N SER A 79 8.34 2.34 0.77
CA SER A 79 7.63 1.08 0.53
C SER A 79 7.12 0.42 1.81
N SER A 80 7.92 0.42 2.88
CA SER A 80 7.50 -0.09 4.20
C SER A 80 6.34 0.74 4.77
N TYR A 81 6.38 2.07 4.59
CA TYR A 81 5.30 2.95 5.02
C TYR A 81 3.99 2.69 4.28
N THR A 82 4.03 2.51 2.96
CA THR A 82 2.83 2.18 2.16
C THR A 82 2.32 0.77 2.47
N SER A 83 3.21 -0.22 2.63
CA SER A 83 2.84 -1.60 3.00
C SER A 83 2.09 -1.65 4.33
N ARG A 84 2.58 -0.94 5.35
CA ARG A 84 1.93 -0.89 6.66
C ARG A 84 0.55 -0.24 6.59
N ARG A 85 0.41 0.83 5.82
CA ARG A 85 -0.90 1.46 5.56
C ARG A 85 -1.85 0.46 4.90
N ASP A 86 -1.39 -0.27 3.88
CA ASP A 86 -2.22 -1.24 3.16
C ASP A 86 -2.66 -2.39 4.08
N GLU A 87 -1.75 -2.96 4.88
CA GLU A 87 -2.08 -3.99 5.89
C GLU A 87 -3.11 -3.51 6.92
N GLU A 88 -2.95 -2.29 7.45
CA GLU A 88 -3.89 -1.67 8.39
C GLU A 88 -5.27 -1.47 7.74
N THR A 89 -5.33 -1.07 6.47
CA THR A 89 -6.60 -0.94 5.73
C THR A 89 -7.28 -2.28 5.48
N VAL A 90 -6.52 -3.32 5.13
CA VAL A 90 -7.06 -4.68 4.95
C VAL A 90 -7.60 -5.21 6.28
N GLN A 91 -6.87 -5.01 7.38
CA GLN A 91 -7.34 -5.42 8.70
C GLN A 91 -8.62 -4.69 9.12
N MET A 92 -8.72 -3.38 8.83
CA MET A 92 -9.91 -2.60 9.11
C MET A 92 -11.10 -3.08 8.28
N LYS A 93 -10.90 -3.38 6.99
CA LYS A 93 -11.93 -3.93 6.11
C LYS A 93 -12.49 -5.24 6.65
N VAL A 94 -11.63 -6.19 7.04
CA VAL A 94 -12.06 -7.47 7.63
C VAL A 94 -12.88 -7.25 8.92
N ARG A 95 -12.51 -6.28 9.76
CA ARG A 95 -13.28 -5.93 10.97
C ARG A 95 -14.66 -5.37 10.62
N MET A 96 -14.74 -4.51 9.60
CA MET A 96 -16.01 -3.94 9.13
C MET A 96 -16.90 -5.01 8.50
N ASP A 97 -16.36 -5.88 7.66
CA ASP A 97 -17.11 -6.98 7.04
C ASP A 97 -17.72 -7.90 8.10
N ARG A 98 -16.94 -8.23 9.16
CA ARG A 98 -17.46 -9.02 10.28
C ARG A 98 -18.58 -8.31 11.04
N GLN A 99 -18.48 -7.00 11.23
CA GLN A 99 -19.56 -6.23 11.87
C GLN A 99 -20.79 -6.14 10.98
N HIS A 100 -20.60 -5.99 9.67
CA HIS A 100 -21.67 -5.95 8.69
C HIS A 100 -22.48 -7.25 8.71
N VAL A 101 -21.81 -8.41 8.63
CA VAL A 101 -22.49 -9.73 8.71
C VAL A 101 -23.28 -9.89 10.01
N ARG A 102 -22.77 -9.38 11.14
CA ARG A 102 -23.47 -9.44 12.42
C ARG A 102 -24.71 -8.55 12.48
N LEU A 103 -24.68 -7.40 11.82
CA LEU A 103 -25.84 -6.50 11.73
C LEU A 103 -26.88 -7.04 10.76
N ASP A 104 -26.44 -7.60 9.63
CA ASP A 104 -27.30 -8.23 8.62
C ASP A 104 -28.09 -9.40 9.21
N SER A 105 -27.41 -10.32 9.91
CA SER A 105 -28.06 -11.44 10.60
C SER A 105 -29.01 -10.99 11.73
N LEU A 106 -28.75 -9.85 12.37
CA LEU A 106 -29.66 -9.28 13.36
C LEU A 106 -30.90 -8.71 12.68
N GLU A 107 -30.73 -8.05 11.54
CA GLU A 107 -31.82 -7.50 10.72
C GLU A 107 -32.73 -8.61 10.20
N ASP A 108 -32.18 -9.73 9.72
CA ASP A 108 -32.94 -10.91 9.30
C ASP A 108 -33.83 -11.45 10.42
N LEU A 109 -33.32 -11.48 11.66
CA LEU A 109 -34.10 -11.90 12.83
C LEU A 109 -35.25 -10.93 13.11
N LEU A 110 -35.01 -9.62 12.98
CA LEU A 110 -36.06 -8.60 13.15
C LEU A 110 -37.15 -8.74 12.10
N ASP A 111 -36.80 -9.09 10.86
CA ASP A 111 -37.76 -9.37 9.80
C ASP A 111 -38.64 -10.58 10.12
N VAL A 112 -38.09 -11.66 10.69
CA VAL A 112 -38.91 -12.80 11.13
C VAL A 112 -39.93 -12.41 12.21
N MET A 113 -39.54 -11.57 13.17
CA MET A 113 -40.44 -11.13 14.25
C MET A 113 -41.54 -10.18 13.77
N VAL A 114 -41.36 -9.57 12.60
CA VAL A 114 -42.34 -8.66 12.00
C VAL A 114 -43.51 -9.40 11.36
N VAL A 115 -43.28 -10.66 10.95
CA VAL A 115 -44.27 -11.50 10.29
C VAL A 115 -45.45 -11.74 11.22
N GLY A 116 -46.61 -11.17 10.86
CA GLY A 116 -47.84 -11.30 11.64
C GLY A 116 -47.96 -10.33 12.84
N ASN A 117 -47.03 -9.38 13.01
CA ASN A 117 -47.12 -8.34 14.05
C ASN A 117 -47.06 -6.91 13.48
N PRO A 118 -48.22 -6.25 13.26
CA PRO A 118 -48.27 -4.92 12.65
C PRO A 118 -47.69 -3.80 13.53
N VAL A 119 -47.65 -4.00 14.86
CA VAL A 119 -47.07 -3.02 15.79
C VAL A 119 -45.55 -3.01 15.67
N ILE A 120 -44.93 -4.19 15.64
CA ILE A 120 -43.48 -4.33 15.45
C ILE A 120 -43.09 -3.85 14.05
N GLN A 121 -43.91 -4.12 13.02
CA GLN A 121 -43.69 -3.62 11.66
C GLN A 121 -43.58 -2.11 11.60
N ARG A 122 -44.53 -1.41 12.23
CA ARG A 122 -44.52 0.04 12.26
C ARG A 122 -43.30 0.60 12.99
N MET A 123 -42.98 0.05 14.16
CA MET A 123 -41.82 0.48 14.95
C MET A 123 -40.49 0.28 14.21
N LEU A 124 -40.34 -0.85 13.52
CA LEU A 124 -39.14 -1.18 12.75
C LEU A 124 -38.98 -0.25 11.54
N SER A 125 -40.07 0.01 10.81
CA SER A 125 -40.07 0.95 9.67
C SER A 125 -39.72 2.38 10.09
N GLU A 126 -40.25 2.86 11.21
CA GLU A 126 -39.89 4.17 11.78
C GLU A 126 -38.40 4.22 12.19
N ARG A 127 -37.86 3.13 12.76
CA ARG A 127 -36.43 3.03 13.10
C ARG A 127 -35.53 2.98 11.86
N ARG A 128 -35.89 2.22 10.82
CA ARG A 128 -35.15 2.16 9.54
C ARG A 128 -35.09 3.54 8.89
N ALA A 129 -36.19 4.27 8.85
CA ALA A 129 -36.25 5.63 8.32
C ALA A 129 -35.35 6.60 9.11
N ALA A 130 -35.31 6.50 10.44
CA ALA A 130 -34.44 7.32 11.28
C ALA A 130 -32.94 7.02 11.07
N LEU A 131 -32.60 5.80 10.66
CA LEU A 131 -31.24 5.36 10.36
C LEU A 131 -30.87 5.50 8.88
N GLY A 132 -31.79 5.96 8.02
CA GLY A 132 -31.58 6.07 6.58
C GLY A 132 -31.45 4.72 5.86
N LEU A 133 -31.96 3.65 6.47
CA LEU A 133 -31.96 2.31 5.88
C LEU A 133 -33.12 2.13 4.90
N PRO A 134 -32.96 1.33 3.83
CA PRO A 134 -34.04 1.03 2.92
C PRO A 134 -35.15 0.24 3.63
N VAL A 135 -36.40 0.52 3.28
CA VAL A 135 -37.55 -0.28 3.72
C VAL A 135 -37.47 -1.63 2.99
N ARG A 136 -37.34 -2.72 3.75
CA ARG A 136 -37.39 -4.10 3.24
C ARG A 136 -38.80 -4.65 3.41
N ASP A 137 -39.33 -5.27 2.36
CA ASP A 137 -40.60 -6.00 2.43
C ASP A 137 -40.36 -7.41 2.99
N PRO A 138 -41.07 -7.83 4.06
CA PRO A 138 -40.87 -9.13 4.70
C PRO A 138 -41.09 -10.34 3.79
N GLN A 139 -41.72 -10.16 2.63
CA GLN A 139 -41.93 -11.22 1.64
C GLN A 139 -40.70 -11.54 0.79
N GLU A 140 -39.68 -10.67 0.73
CA GLU A 140 -38.43 -10.98 0.00
C GLU A 140 -37.43 -11.82 0.80
N SER A 141 -37.56 -11.88 2.12
CA SER A 141 -36.65 -12.61 3.01
C SER A 141 -37.00 -14.10 3.16
N ASP A 142 -37.89 -14.64 2.30
CA ASP A 142 -38.30 -16.04 2.34
C ASP A 142 -37.11 -16.96 1.93
N PRO A 143 -36.49 -17.71 2.86
CA PRO A 143 -35.34 -18.56 2.57
C PRO A 143 -35.70 -19.72 1.62
N THR A 144 -37.00 -19.96 1.43
CA THR A 144 -37.54 -21.09 0.67
C THR A 144 -37.55 -20.86 -0.85
N LEU A 145 -37.32 -19.64 -1.33
CA LEU A 145 -37.31 -19.33 -2.78
C LEU A 145 -35.98 -19.59 -3.50
N GLN A 146 -34.91 -19.95 -2.78
CA GLN A 146 -33.60 -20.28 -3.36
C GLN A 146 -33.32 -21.79 -3.50
N GLN A 147 -34.30 -22.57 -3.97
CA GLN A 147 -33.99 -23.88 -4.55
C GLN A 147 -34.71 -24.09 -5.89
N PRO A 148 -33.98 -24.17 -7.02
CA PRO A 148 -34.51 -24.85 -8.19
C PRO A 148 -34.64 -26.34 -7.83
N SER A 149 -35.89 -26.81 -7.85
CA SER A 149 -36.24 -28.23 -7.80
C SER A 149 -35.41 -29.01 -8.82
N ASN A 150 -34.55 -29.91 -8.34
CA ASN A 150 -33.96 -30.93 -9.19
C ASN A 150 -34.29 -32.30 -8.57
N PRO A 151 -35.36 -32.97 -9.02
CA PRO A 151 -35.55 -34.37 -8.66
C PRO A 151 -34.59 -35.17 -9.51
N THR A 152 -33.44 -35.55 -8.95
CA THR A 152 -32.61 -36.59 -9.54
C THR A 152 -33.38 -37.90 -9.42
N ASP A 153 -33.99 -38.30 -10.53
CA ASP A 153 -34.63 -39.59 -10.74
C ASP A 153 -33.56 -40.68 -10.63
N TYR A 154 -33.73 -41.59 -9.67
CA TYR A 154 -32.81 -42.67 -9.32
C TYR A 154 -33.34 -44.07 -9.73
N PHE A 155 -34.13 -44.17 -10.80
CA PHE A 155 -34.60 -45.46 -11.31
C PHE A 155 -34.44 -45.61 -12.83
N GLU A 156 -33.20 -45.73 -13.32
CA GLU A 156 -32.90 -46.41 -14.57
C GLU A 156 -31.51 -47.06 -14.49
N ASN A 157 -31.46 -48.30 -13.97
CA ASN A 157 -30.55 -49.39 -14.40
C ASN A 157 -30.51 -50.51 -13.34
N MET A 158 -31.45 -51.45 -13.42
CA MET A 158 -31.25 -52.87 -13.12
C MET A 158 -32.09 -53.72 -14.07
#